data_AF-W0I4A7-F1
#
_entry.id   AF-W0I4A7-F1
#
_cell.length_a   1.000
_cell.length_b   1.000
_cell.length_c   1.000
_cell.angle_alpha   90.00
_cell.angle_beta   90.00
_cell.angle_gamma   90.00
#
_symmetry.space_group_name_H-M   'P 1'
#
loop_
_entity.id
_entity.type
_entity.pdbx_description
1 polymer ?
#
loop_
_entity_poly.entity_id
_entity_poly.type
_entity_poly.pdbx_seq_one_letter_code
_entity_poly.pdbx_strand_id
1 'polypeptide(L)'
;MRRYAMIFILILALLPFAQACFSPTDNLAVEVYFNKPGIAYNLEPLKNAENVLIENGRLIYRSHYDERVAVMLWENKGLHLRIEIPVKSWNSTVLSAKFTTSIILLENSIEKAKELGWKVEGKYTFRKENILVQITPQKGRECSKDSDCATGGCSGEICTTRENATKVISICVYKDWYECLKLTTCGCVNGVCTWKPNDAFERCLKEHGIDPSKVIKMPQADVYIAIYGQKELSEEKRAEIKELFSVLGISCVLENIKFEKRVTSMPEGVVDPYTFNFKEALRVEIEWLKENGILGISDEDIEEIVKVAERGKAGYNSHIGWYETKDGKYAWIPYYESKDAKLLKCTAEPLAYRLPKGTVKIASSTTTTSEYSPLSPTTSSRTICGPAFLSLVSILPLIWRRVH
;
A
#
# COMPACT_ATOMS: atom_id res chain seq x y z
N MET A 1 -1.74 -40.16 -18.74
CA MET A 1 -2.30 -38.83 -18.38
C MET A 1 -2.64 -38.68 -16.89
N ARG A 2 -3.42 -39.59 -16.29
CA ARG A 2 -3.86 -39.50 -14.87
C ARG A 2 -2.71 -39.47 -13.83
N ARG A 3 -1.60 -40.17 -14.08
CA ARG A 3 -0.39 -40.15 -13.23
C ARG A 3 0.40 -38.83 -13.34
N TYR A 4 0.54 -38.27 -14.53
CA TYR A 4 1.20 -36.98 -14.74
C TYR A 4 0.38 -35.81 -14.17
N ALA A 5 -0.95 -35.88 -14.24
CA ALA A 5 -1.84 -34.90 -13.62
C ALA A 5 -1.74 -34.91 -12.08
N MET A 6 -1.63 -36.09 -11.45
CA MET A 6 -1.42 -36.18 -10.00
C MET A 6 -0.03 -35.67 -9.57
N ILE A 7 1.03 -35.96 -10.32
CA ILE A 7 2.38 -35.44 -10.04
C ILE A 7 2.40 -33.91 -10.17
N PHE A 8 1.74 -33.35 -11.18
CA PHE A 8 1.66 -31.90 -11.38
C PHE A 8 0.89 -31.19 -10.26
N ILE A 9 -0.22 -31.77 -9.78
CA ILE A 9 -0.99 -31.26 -8.63
C ILE A 9 -0.17 -31.36 -7.33
N LEU A 10 0.59 -32.43 -7.14
CA LEU A 10 1.46 -32.60 -5.97
C LEU A 10 2.61 -31.56 -5.98
N ILE A 11 3.19 -31.28 -7.15
CA ILE A 11 4.21 -30.24 -7.33
C ILE A 11 3.62 -28.84 -7.08
N LEU A 12 2.40 -28.57 -7.54
CA LEU A 12 1.68 -27.32 -7.25
C LEU A 12 1.31 -27.16 -5.77
N ALA A 13 1.00 -28.25 -5.08
CA ALA A 13 0.70 -28.24 -3.64
C ALA A 13 1.96 -28.09 -2.76
N LEU A 14 3.14 -28.39 -3.30
CA LEU A 14 4.44 -28.16 -2.67
C LEU A 14 5.01 -26.77 -2.93
N LEU A 15 4.35 -25.94 -3.76
CA LEU A 15 4.74 -24.55 -3.92
C LEU A 15 4.37 -23.80 -2.62
N PRO A 16 5.35 -23.27 -1.87
CA PRO A 16 5.04 -22.45 -0.71
C PRO A 16 4.21 -21.26 -1.17
N PHE A 17 3.05 -21.06 -0.54
CA PHE A 17 2.22 -19.87 -0.73
C PHE A 17 3.12 -18.65 -0.67
N ALA A 18 3.24 -17.95 -1.79
CA ALA A 18 4.14 -16.82 -1.93
C ALA A 18 3.58 -15.63 -1.17
N GLN A 19 3.89 -15.49 0.12
CA GLN A 19 3.65 -14.24 0.84
C GLN A 19 4.91 -13.39 0.80
N ALA A 20 4.77 -12.16 0.29
CA ALA A 20 5.79 -11.14 0.42
C ALA A 20 6.15 -10.97 1.90
N CYS A 21 7.41 -10.66 2.19
CA CYS A 21 7.83 -10.25 3.51
C CYS A 21 7.00 -9.06 3.95
N PHE A 22 6.24 -9.25 5.03
CA PHE A 22 5.26 -8.31 5.51
C PHE A 22 5.32 -8.25 7.03
N SER A 23 5.53 -7.04 7.57
CA SER A 23 5.13 -6.71 8.92
C SER A 23 3.79 -5.98 8.85
N PRO A 24 2.79 -6.33 9.68
CA PRO A 24 1.56 -5.56 9.78
C PRO A 24 1.78 -4.05 10.03
N THR A 25 2.87 -3.67 10.70
CA THR A 25 3.20 -2.26 10.99
C THR A 25 3.77 -1.52 9.80
N ASP A 26 4.16 -2.19 8.71
CA ASP A 26 4.62 -1.52 7.49
C ASP A 26 3.51 -0.61 6.92
N ASN A 27 2.23 -0.98 7.08
CA ASN A 27 1.07 -0.16 6.71
C ASN A 27 0.91 1.13 7.53
N LEU A 28 1.67 1.28 8.62
CA LEU A 28 1.69 2.43 9.51
C LEU A 28 3.03 3.20 9.40
N ALA A 29 3.84 2.91 8.37
CA ALA A 29 5.18 3.44 8.25
C ALA A 29 5.53 3.87 6.82
N VAL A 30 6.59 4.68 6.74
CA VAL A 30 7.39 4.95 5.54
C VAL A 30 8.85 4.73 5.89
N GLU A 31 9.62 4.15 4.98
CA GLU A 31 11.03 3.82 5.18
C GLU A 31 11.86 4.22 3.97
N VAL A 32 13.02 4.83 4.23
CA VAL A 32 14.02 5.21 3.23
C VAL A 32 15.31 4.47 3.53
N TYR A 33 15.87 3.82 2.51
CA TYR A 33 17.19 3.23 2.51
C TYR A 33 18.13 4.13 1.70
N PHE A 34 19.04 4.82 2.39
CA PHE A 34 19.97 5.78 1.79
C PHE A 34 21.17 5.07 1.16
N ASN A 35 20.98 4.55 -0.04
CA ASN A 35 21.97 3.75 -0.79
C ASN A 35 22.53 4.44 -2.03
N LYS A 36 22.17 5.70 -2.28
CA LYS A 36 22.74 6.49 -3.39
C LYS A 36 24.24 6.72 -3.13
N PRO A 37 25.13 6.43 -4.11
CA PRO A 37 26.56 6.71 -3.96
C PRO A 37 26.82 8.18 -3.61
N GLY A 38 27.71 8.41 -2.63
CA GLY A 38 28.06 9.76 -2.17
C GLY A 38 27.28 10.25 -0.95
N ILE A 39 26.22 9.55 -0.52
CA ILE A 39 25.59 9.83 0.77
C ILE A 39 26.51 9.36 1.90
N ALA A 40 26.79 10.26 2.83
CA ALA A 40 27.55 9.99 4.05
C ALA A 40 26.66 10.24 5.27
N TYR A 41 26.91 9.53 6.38
CA TYR A 41 26.16 9.71 7.61
C TYR A 41 27.01 9.37 8.85
N ASN A 42 26.66 9.94 10.00
CA ASN A 42 27.31 9.69 11.29
C ASN A 42 26.27 9.65 12.43
N LEU A 43 26.02 8.45 12.98
CA LEU A 43 25.03 8.24 14.04
C LEU A 43 25.57 8.45 15.46
N GLU A 44 26.88 8.67 15.64
CA GLU A 44 27.48 8.87 16.98
C GLU A 44 26.83 10.01 17.80
N PRO A 45 26.43 11.15 17.21
CA PRO A 45 25.72 12.19 17.96
C PRO A 45 24.41 11.70 18.58
N LEU A 46 23.69 10.79 17.91
CA LEU A 46 22.42 10.25 18.38
C LEU A 46 22.59 9.12 19.40
N LYS A 47 23.66 8.32 19.28
CA LYS A 47 23.96 7.26 20.27
C LYS A 47 24.20 7.82 21.67
N ASN A 48 24.68 9.06 21.76
CA ASN A 48 24.99 9.76 23.00
C ASN A 48 23.95 10.84 23.37
N ALA A 49 22.87 10.99 22.59
CA ALA A 49 21.86 12.01 22.81
C ALA A 49 20.87 11.62 23.92
N GLU A 50 20.33 12.63 24.60
CA GLU A 50 19.18 12.41 25.48
C GLU A 50 17.93 12.12 24.65
N ASN A 51 17.02 11.34 25.24
CA ASN A 51 15.72 10.99 24.65
C ASN A 51 15.83 10.19 23.34
N VAL A 52 16.90 9.41 23.18
CA VAL A 52 17.06 8.38 22.16
C VAL A 52 17.13 7.01 22.85
N LEU A 53 16.28 6.09 22.41
CA LEU A 53 16.27 4.69 22.86
C LEU A 53 17.12 3.86 21.88
N ILE A 54 17.96 2.97 22.40
CA ILE A 54 18.70 1.99 21.59
C ILE A 54 18.13 0.60 21.84
N GLU A 55 17.46 0.03 20.85
CA GLU A 55 16.81 -1.28 20.97
C GLU A 55 17.00 -2.10 19.70
N ASN A 56 17.49 -3.34 19.82
CA ASN A 56 17.75 -4.25 18.70
C ASN A 56 18.60 -3.62 17.56
N GLY A 57 19.60 -2.82 17.92
CA GLY A 57 20.48 -2.13 16.96
C GLY A 57 19.82 -0.95 16.24
N ARG A 58 18.66 -0.48 16.72
CA ARG A 58 17.93 0.68 16.20
C ARG A 58 17.98 1.82 17.20
N LEU A 59 18.22 3.03 16.70
CA LEU A 59 18.02 4.28 17.43
C LEU A 59 16.57 4.70 17.24
N ILE A 60 15.83 4.89 18.32
CA ILE A 60 14.40 5.19 18.30
C ILE A 60 14.15 6.47 19.09
N TYR A 61 13.49 7.45 18.47
CA TYR A 61 13.13 8.71 19.11
C TYR A 61 11.78 9.23 18.62
N ARG A 62 11.28 10.31 19.23
CA ARG A 62 10.02 10.96 18.82
C ARG A 62 10.24 11.82 17.60
N SER A 63 9.32 11.73 16.65
CA SER A 63 9.33 12.61 15.49
C SER A 63 9.25 14.09 15.90
N HIS A 64 10.03 14.91 15.22
CA HIS A 64 10.00 16.37 15.27
C HIS A 64 8.74 16.94 14.58
N TYR A 65 8.04 16.15 13.75
CA TYR A 65 6.78 16.51 13.12
C TYR A 65 5.55 16.22 14.02
N ASP A 66 5.48 15.03 14.62
CA ASP A 66 4.42 14.67 15.59
C ASP A 66 5.02 13.82 16.72
N GLU A 67 4.98 14.34 17.95
CA GLU A 67 5.63 13.70 19.10
C GLU A 67 5.10 12.28 19.41
N ARG A 68 3.93 11.90 18.88
CA ARG A 68 3.33 10.57 19.07
C ARG A 68 3.92 9.52 18.12
N VAL A 69 4.66 9.94 17.10
CA VAL A 69 5.19 9.10 16.03
C VAL A 69 6.66 8.76 16.30
N ALA A 70 7.04 7.54 15.94
CA ALA A 70 8.40 7.05 16.12
C ALA A 70 9.26 7.34 14.88
N VAL A 71 10.50 7.73 15.13
CA VAL A 71 11.57 7.75 14.13
C VAL A 71 12.59 6.69 14.52
N MET A 72 12.96 5.85 13.56
CA MET A 72 13.93 4.78 13.75
C MET A 72 15.05 4.90 12.74
N LEU A 73 16.29 4.84 13.22
CA LEU A 73 17.50 4.77 12.40
C LEU A 73 18.26 3.48 12.69
N TRP A 74 18.76 2.83 11.66
CA TRP A 74 19.67 1.68 11.81
C TRP A 74 20.54 1.50 10.57
N GLU A 75 21.63 0.76 10.74
CA GLU A 75 22.59 0.46 9.68
C GLU A 75 22.44 -0.99 9.21
N ASN A 76 22.22 -1.18 7.92
CA ASN A 76 22.24 -2.48 7.26
C ASN A 76 22.61 -2.31 5.78
N LYS A 77 23.91 -2.47 5.44
CA LYS A 77 24.47 -2.17 4.10
C LYS A 77 24.32 -0.70 3.64
N GLY A 78 23.82 0.15 4.52
CA GLY A 78 23.60 1.58 4.39
C GLY A 78 22.64 2.04 5.49
N LEU A 79 22.34 3.34 5.54
CA LEU A 79 21.45 3.91 6.54
C LEU A 79 19.98 3.69 6.16
N HIS A 80 19.19 3.25 7.12
CA HIS A 80 17.73 3.25 7.02
C HIS A 80 17.15 4.30 7.96
N LEU A 81 16.15 5.03 7.48
CA LEU A 81 15.27 5.89 8.26
C LEU A 81 13.84 5.38 8.10
N ARG A 82 13.16 5.10 9.21
CA ARG A 82 11.75 4.72 9.23
C ARG A 82 10.97 5.64 10.13
N ILE A 83 9.90 6.20 9.60
CA ILE A 83 8.88 6.90 10.37
C ILE A 83 7.71 5.94 10.52
N GLU A 84 7.36 5.60 11.76
CA GLU A 84 6.34 4.63 12.08
C GLU A 84 5.36 5.19 13.11
N ILE A 85 4.07 5.12 12.80
CA ILE A 85 3.01 5.39 13.78
C ILE A 85 2.93 4.19 14.74
N PRO A 86 3.18 4.37 16.05
CA PRO A 86 3.06 3.30 17.02
C PRO A 86 1.67 2.66 17.02
N VAL A 87 1.63 1.35 17.25
CA VAL A 87 0.39 0.58 17.31
C VAL A 87 -0.34 0.87 18.62
N LYS A 88 -1.59 1.34 18.52
CA LYS A 88 -2.53 1.51 19.64
C LYS A 88 -3.29 0.21 19.92
N SER A 89 -3.72 -0.49 18.88
CA SER A 89 -4.47 -1.74 18.99
C SER A 89 -4.17 -2.67 17.80
N TRP A 90 -4.29 -3.98 17.99
CA TRP A 90 -4.14 -4.97 16.92
C TRP A 90 -5.45 -5.28 16.18
N ASN A 91 -6.53 -4.58 16.55
CA ASN A 91 -7.87 -4.81 16.07
C ASN A 91 -8.47 -3.51 15.56
N SER A 92 -8.55 -3.36 14.24
CA SER A 92 -9.18 -2.20 13.62
C SER A 92 -10.60 -2.51 13.16
N THR A 93 -11.47 -1.50 13.26
CA THR A 93 -12.83 -1.59 12.72
C THR A 93 -12.81 -1.25 11.24
N VAL A 94 -13.52 -2.03 10.44
CA VAL A 94 -13.76 -1.78 9.02
C VAL A 94 -15.25 -1.81 8.79
N LEU A 95 -15.80 -0.72 8.25
CA LEU A 95 -17.15 -0.73 7.72
C LEU A 95 -17.08 -1.19 6.27
N SER A 96 -17.84 -2.21 5.90
CA SER A 96 -17.75 -2.80 4.56
C SER A 96 -19.09 -3.11 3.95
N ALA A 97 -19.17 -3.12 2.63
CA ALA A 97 -20.33 -3.57 1.90
C ALA A 97 -19.90 -4.43 0.71
N LYS A 98 -20.71 -5.44 0.38
CA LYS A 98 -20.53 -6.24 -0.82
C LYS A 98 -21.87 -6.37 -1.53
N PHE A 99 -21.89 -6.11 -2.83
CA PHE A 99 -23.08 -6.28 -3.67
C PHE A 99 -22.66 -6.62 -5.10
N THR A 100 -23.60 -7.13 -5.89
CA THR A 100 -23.41 -7.40 -7.31
C THR A 100 -24.24 -6.39 -8.10
N THR A 101 -23.65 -5.79 -9.12
CA THR A 101 -24.35 -4.86 -10.03
C THR A 101 -23.88 -5.04 -11.47
N SER A 102 -24.70 -4.58 -12.40
CA SER A 102 -24.34 -4.47 -13.81
C SER A 102 -23.48 -3.24 -14.02
N ILE A 103 -22.26 -3.41 -14.51
CA ILE A 103 -21.33 -2.30 -14.74
C ILE A 103 -20.38 -2.59 -15.90
N ILE A 104 -20.12 -1.55 -16.69
CA ILE A 104 -19.07 -1.54 -17.71
C ILE A 104 -18.08 -0.45 -17.32
N LEU A 105 -16.82 -0.83 -17.14
CA LEU A 105 -15.75 0.11 -16.78
C LEU A 105 -15.13 0.67 -18.07
N LEU A 106 -15.49 1.91 -18.37
CA LEU A 106 -14.96 2.68 -19.49
C LEU A 106 -13.69 3.43 -19.07
N GLU A 107 -12.74 3.61 -19.99
CA GLU A 107 -11.49 4.32 -19.71
C GLU A 107 -11.75 5.79 -19.30
N ASN A 108 -12.71 6.46 -19.95
CA ASN A 108 -13.12 7.82 -19.60
C ASN A 108 -13.66 7.92 -18.15
N SER A 109 -14.41 6.92 -17.69
CA SER A 109 -14.88 6.88 -16.29
C SER A 109 -13.72 6.71 -15.31
N ILE A 110 -12.68 5.97 -15.68
CA ILE A 110 -11.49 5.81 -14.84
C ILE A 110 -10.72 7.14 -14.74
N GLU A 111 -10.55 7.87 -15.85
CA GLU A 111 -9.89 9.18 -15.83
C GLU A 111 -10.65 10.20 -14.99
N LYS A 112 -11.98 10.27 -15.15
CA LYS A 112 -12.82 11.13 -14.29
C LYS A 112 -12.71 10.76 -12.81
N ALA A 113 -12.60 9.48 -12.46
CA ALA A 113 -12.39 9.08 -11.07
C ALA A 113 -11.05 9.59 -10.53
N LYS A 114 -9.98 9.59 -11.34
CA LYS A 114 -8.68 10.17 -10.96
C LYS A 114 -8.77 11.68 -10.76
N GLU A 115 -9.50 12.40 -11.61
CA GLU A 115 -9.75 13.85 -11.46
C GLU A 115 -10.46 14.19 -10.14
N LEU A 116 -11.32 13.28 -9.65
CA LEU A 116 -11.96 13.37 -8.34
C LEU A 116 -11.03 13.02 -7.15
N GLY A 117 -9.75 12.77 -7.41
CA GLY A 117 -8.73 12.45 -6.41
C GLY A 117 -8.66 10.97 -6.02
N TRP A 118 -9.30 10.06 -6.77
CA TRP A 118 -9.15 8.62 -6.53
C TRP A 118 -7.85 8.10 -7.13
N LYS A 119 -7.04 7.43 -6.31
CA LYS A 119 -5.91 6.62 -6.79
C LYS A 119 -6.45 5.32 -7.37
N VAL A 120 -6.14 5.04 -8.63
CA VAL A 120 -6.61 3.86 -9.34
C VAL A 120 -5.46 2.86 -9.54
N GLU A 121 -5.61 1.67 -8.96
CA GLU A 121 -4.66 0.56 -9.11
C GLU A 121 -5.19 -0.42 -10.16
N GLY A 122 -4.52 -0.50 -11.31
CA GLY A 122 -5.02 -1.24 -12.46
C GLY A 122 -6.27 -0.58 -13.06
N LYS A 123 -7.37 -1.34 -13.19
CA LYS A 123 -8.66 -0.83 -13.71
C LYS A 123 -9.83 -0.97 -12.74
N TYR A 124 -9.59 -1.58 -11.59
CA TYR A 124 -10.64 -2.20 -10.79
C TYR A 124 -10.60 -1.82 -9.32
N THR A 125 -9.52 -1.19 -8.87
CA THR A 125 -9.30 -0.83 -7.47
C THR A 125 -9.15 0.67 -7.36
N PHE A 126 -10.03 1.30 -6.59
CA PHE A 126 -10.10 2.73 -6.36
C PHE A 126 -9.85 2.99 -4.88
N ARG A 127 -8.92 3.90 -4.57
CA ARG A 127 -8.57 4.29 -3.21
C ARG A 127 -8.64 5.81 -3.05
N LYS A 128 -9.29 6.27 -1.98
CA LYS A 128 -9.27 7.67 -1.57
C LYS A 128 -9.32 7.71 -0.05
N GLU A 129 -8.30 8.29 0.57
CA GLU A 129 -8.13 8.29 2.03
C GLU A 129 -8.27 6.88 2.62
N ASN A 130 -9.23 6.69 3.54
CA ASN A 130 -9.56 5.43 4.19
C ASN A 130 -10.62 4.60 3.45
N ILE A 131 -11.03 5.00 2.24
CA ILE A 131 -12.00 4.28 1.40
C ILE A 131 -11.28 3.43 0.36
N LEU A 132 -11.70 2.17 0.25
CA LEU A 132 -11.36 1.24 -0.82
C LEU A 132 -12.65 0.81 -1.52
N VAL A 133 -12.68 0.95 -2.84
CA VAL A 133 -13.69 0.34 -3.70
C VAL A 133 -12.99 -0.60 -4.68
N GLN A 134 -13.36 -1.88 -4.64
CA GLN A 134 -12.83 -2.90 -5.53
C GLN A 134 -13.96 -3.51 -6.35
N ILE A 135 -13.79 -3.54 -7.67
CA ILE A 135 -14.75 -4.07 -8.62
C ILE A 135 -14.16 -5.32 -9.24
N THR A 136 -14.81 -6.47 -9.05
CA THR A 136 -14.38 -7.74 -9.63
C THR A 136 -15.38 -8.12 -10.72
N PRO A 137 -15.02 -7.96 -12.02
CA PRO A 137 -15.90 -8.38 -13.10
C PRO A 137 -16.24 -9.86 -12.97
N GLN A 138 -17.52 -10.20 -13.01
CA GLN A 138 -17.91 -11.59 -13.11
C GLN A 138 -17.64 -12.03 -14.55
N LYS A 139 -16.79 -13.05 -14.70
CA LYS A 139 -16.43 -13.57 -16.01
C LYS A 139 -17.66 -14.21 -16.65
N GLY A 140 -18.19 -13.57 -17.69
CA GLY A 140 -19.15 -14.19 -18.60
C GLY A 140 -18.52 -15.39 -19.31
N ARG A 141 -19.35 -16.31 -19.78
CA ARG A 141 -18.92 -17.55 -20.45
C ARG A 141 -19.17 -17.54 -21.96
N GLU A 142 -19.62 -16.42 -22.51
CA GLU A 142 -19.98 -16.31 -23.93
C GLU A 142 -18.75 -16.12 -24.82
N CYS A 143 -17.72 -15.42 -24.34
CA CYS A 143 -16.56 -15.05 -25.15
C CYS A 143 -15.27 -14.85 -24.36
N SER A 144 -14.15 -14.84 -25.08
CA SER A 144 -12.81 -14.47 -24.59
C SER A 144 -12.20 -13.30 -25.37
N LYS A 145 -12.61 -13.13 -26.62
CA LYS A 145 -12.17 -12.07 -27.56
C LYS A 145 -13.33 -11.66 -28.46
N ASP A 146 -13.23 -10.50 -29.09
CA ASP A 146 -14.30 -9.96 -29.96
C ASP A 146 -14.71 -10.90 -31.08
N SER A 147 -13.76 -11.65 -31.64
CA SER A 147 -14.04 -12.61 -32.71
C SER A 147 -14.91 -13.80 -32.26
N ASP A 148 -15.09 -14.03 -30.96
CA ASP A 148 -16.03 -15.04 -30.46
C ASP A 148 -17.48 -14.56 -30.53
N CYS A 149 -17.70 -13.26 -30.80
CA CYS A 149 -19.00 -12.64 -30.96
C CYS A 149 -19.30 -12.36 -32.44
N ALA A 150 -20.59 -12.34 -32.78
CA ALA A 150 -21.07 -11.96 -34.11
C ALA A 150 -22.48 -11.37 -34.03
N THR A 151 -22.81 -10.60 -35.06
CA THR A 151 -24.16 -10.07 -35.28
C THR A 151 -25.05 -11.14 -35.90
N GLY A 152 -26.26 -11.26 -35.40
CA GLY A 152 -27.31 -12.14 -35.91
C GLY A 152 -28.67 -11.46 -35.83
N GLY A 153 -29.73 -12.21 -36.13
CA GLY A 153 -31.07 -11.68 -36.30
C GLY A 153 -31.29 -11.16 -37.73
N CYS A 154 -32.55 -11.08 -38.13
CA CYS A 154 -32.93 -10.76 -39.51
C CYS A 154 -32.52 -9.35 -39.95
N SER A 155 -32.43 -8.40 -39.01
CA SER A 155 -31.99 -7.02 -39.24
C SER A 155 -30.56 -6.75 -38.72
N GLY A 156 -29.84 -7.79 -38.28
CA GLY A 156 -28.52 -7.65 -37.65
C GLY A 156 -28.56 -7.04 -36.26
N GLU A 157 -29.71 -7.09 -35.58
CA GLU A 157 -29.99 -6.40 -34.33
C GLU A 157 -29.49 -7.12 -33.06
N ILE A 158 -29.08 -8.38 -33.20
CA ILE A 158 -28.70 -9.23 -32.06
C ILE A 158 -27.18 -9.40 -32.03
N CYS A 159 -26.53 -8.91 -30.98
CA CYS A 159 -25.16 -9.29 -30.66
C CYS A 159 -25.14 -10.52 -29.75
N THR A 160 -24.50 -11.60 -30.22
CA THR A 160 -24.45 -12.88 -29.50
C THR A 160 -23.16 -13.62 -29.84
N THR A 161 -22.98 -14.83 -29.31
CA THR A 161 -21.85 -15.68 -29.67
C THR A 161 -21.89 -16.00 -31.16
N ARG A 162 -20.72 -16.17 -31.77
CA ARG A 162 -20.59 -16.49 -33.19
C ARG A 162 -21.37 -17.74 -33.58
N GLU A 163 -21.39 -18.74 -32.70
CA GLU A 163 -22.19 -19.95 -32.89
C GLU A 163 -23.69 -19.65 -32.93
N ASN A 164 -24.19 -18.85 -31.98
CA ASN A 164 -25.61 -18.55 -31.87
C ASN A 164 -26.09 -17.53 -32.90
N ALA A 165 -25.20 -16.69 -33.44
CA ALA A 165 -25.56 -15.69 -34.44
C ALA A 165 -26.15 -16.31 -35.72
N THR A 166 -25.73 -17.52 -36.06
CA THR A 166 -26.27 -18.29 -37.21
C THR A 166 -27.56 -19.05 -36.89
N LYS A 167 -27.87 -19.24 -35.60
CA LYS A 167 -29.00 -20.03 -35.11
C LYS A 167 -30.16 -19.18 -34.60
N VAL A 168 -29.89 -17.91 -34.28
CA VAL A 168 -30.88 -17.00 -33.70
C VAL A 168 -31.92 -16.63 -34.75
N ILE A 169 -33.19 -16.86 -34.41
CA ILE A 169 -34.33 -16.49 -35.24
C ILE A 169 -35.01 -15.31 -34.57
N SER A 170 -35.05 -14.18 -35.26
CA SER A 170 -35.82 -13.00 -34.86
C SER A 170 -36.91 -12.73 -35.88
N ILE A 171 -37.93 -11.98 -35.47
CA ILE A 171 -38.92 -11.46 -36.42
C ILE A 171 -38.23 -10.47 -37.37
N CYS A 172 -38.48 -10.59 -38.67
CA CYS A 172 -37.94 -9.70 -39.70
C CYS A 172 -38.64 -8.33 -39.71
N VAL A 173 -38.55 -7.63 -38.59
CA VAL A 173 -39.06 -6.26 -38.43
C VAL A 173 -37.86 -5.34 -38.28
N TYR A 174 -37.76 -4.36 -39.17
CA TYR A 174 -36.81 -3.28 -39.04
C TYR A 174 -37.39 -2.17 -38.17
N LYS A 175 -36.61 -1.66 -37.21
CA LYS A 175 -36.95 -0.50 -36.40
C LYS A 175 -35.98 0.63 -36.71
N ASP A 176 -36.46 1.86 -36.77
CA ASP A 176 -35.65 3.02 -37.16
C ASP A 176 -34.38 3.14 -36.31
N TRP A 177 -34.48 2.91 -35.00
CA TRP A 177 -33.35 2.96 -34.09
C TRP A 177 -32.23 1.95 -34.40
N TYR A 178 -32.46 0.90 -35.20
CA TYR A 178 -31.40 -0.03 -35.62
C TYR A 178 -30.28 0.66 -36.39
N GLU A 179 -30.51 1.85 -36.94
CA GLU A 179 -29.43 2.66 -37.52
C GLU A 179 -28.32 2.98 -36.50
N CYS A 180 -28.67 3.10 -35.22
CA CYS A 180 -27.71 3.32 -34.13
C CYS A 180 -26.69 2.19 -34.02
N LEU A 181 -27.03 0.97 -34.44
CA LEU A 181 -26.12 -0.19 -34.38
C LEU A 181 -24.90 0.00 -35.29
N LYS A 182 -24.98 0.86 -36.31
CA LYS A 182 -23.85 1.22 -37.17
C LYS A 182 -22.79 2.07 -36.44
N LEU A 183 -23.16 2.67 -35.31
CA LEU A 183 -22.28 3.49 -34.46
C LEU A 183 -21.53 2.64 -33.42
N THR A 184 -21.71 1.32 -33.44
CA THR A 184 -21.08 0.40 -32.50
C THR A 184 -20.64 -0.89 -33.20
N THR A 185 -20.00 -1.78 -32.46
CA THR A 185 -19.61 -3.11 -32.91
C THR A 185 -20.05 -4.15 -31.89
N CYS A 186 -20.44 -5.33 -32.38
CA CYS A 186 -20.67 -6.49 -31.55
C CYS A 186 -19.33 -7.08 -31.12
N GLY A 187 -19.09 -7.21 -29.82
CA GLY A 187 -17.82 -7.72 -29.31
C GLY A 187 -17.90 -8.25 -27.88
N CYS A 188 -16.74 -8.63 -27.35
CA CYS A 188 -16.64 -9.28 -26.07
C CYS A 188 -16.39 -8.25 -24.97
N VAL A 189 -17.30 -8.14 -24.01
CA VAL A 189 -17.17 -7.26 -22.84
C VAL A 189 -17.32 -8.12 -21.57
N ASN A 190 -16.23 -8.26 -20.81
CA ASN A 190 -16.15 -9.10 -19.61
C ASN A 190 -16.70 -10.53 -19.79
N GLY A 191 -16.47 -11.13 -20.97
CA GLY A 191 -16.91 -12.49 -21.27
C GLY A 191 -18.37 -12.62 -21.73
N VAL A 192 -19.04 -11.51 -22.01
CA VAL A 192 -20.39 -11.44 -22.58
C VAL A 192 -20.32 -10.82 -23.98
N CYS A 193 -21.00 -11.44 -24.96
CA CYS A 193 -21.15 -10.86 -26.29
C CYS A 193 -22.26 -9.81 -26.28
N THR A 194 -21.86 -8.56 -26.46
CA THR A 194 -22.74 -7.38 -26.36
C THR A 194 -22.32 -6.28 -27.33
N TRP A 195 -23.24 -5.38 -27.62
CA TRP A 195 -22.94 -4.15 -28.35
C TRP A 195 -22.04 -3.25 -27.50
N LYS A 196 -20.86 -2.88 -28.01
CA LYS A 196 -19.90 -2.09 -27.23
C LYS A 196 -20.44 -0.68 -26.95
N PRO A 197 -20.60 -0.27 -25.69
CA PRO A 197 -21.07 1.07 -25.37
C PRO A 197 -20.08 2.13 -25.88
N ASN A 198 -20.63 3.22 -26.39
CA ASN A 198 -19.91 4.46 -26.67
C ASN A 198 -20.91 5.64 -26.71
N ASP A 199 -20.41 6.86 -26.53
CA ASP A 199 -21.24 8.05 -26.39
C ASP A 199 -22.16 8.31 -27.58
N ALA A 200 -21.70 8.05 -28.81
CA ALA A 200 -22.50 8.27 -30.01
C ALA A 200 -23.64 7.25 -30.12
N PHE A 201 -23.34 5.97 -29.85
CA PHE A 201 -24.32 4.89 -29.85
C PHE A 201 -25.39 5.08 -28.78
N GLU A 202 -24.99 5.34 -27.53
CA GLU A 202 -25.95 5.52 -26.44
C GLU A 202 -26.84 6.75 -26.61
N ARG A 203 -26.29 7.84 -27.17
CA ARG A 203 -27.05 9.04 -27.47
C ARG A 203 -28.09 8.78 -28.55
N CYS A 204 -27.71 8.10 -29.63
CA CYS A 204 -28.63 7.70 -30.69
C CYS A 204 -29.78 6.84 -30.14
N LEU A 205 -29.50 5.85 -29.28
CA LEU A 205 -30.56 5.06 -28.64
C LEU A 205 -31.53 5.93 -27.85
N LYS A 206 -31.02 6.87 -27.04
CA LYS A 206 -31.84 7.78 -26.24
C LYS A 206 -32.68 8.73 -27.09
N GLU A 207 -32.14 9.25 -28.20
CA GLU A 207 -32.87 10.09 -29.16
C GLU A 207 -34.06 9.35 -29.79
N HIS A 208 -33.91 8.04 -30.00
CA HIS A 208 -34.98 7.15 -30.44
C HIS A 208 -35.87 6.62 -29.29
N GLY A 209 -35.73 7.16 -28.06
CA GLY A 209 -36.51 6.73 -26.90
C GLY A 209 -36.20 5.32 -26.40
N ILE A 210 -35.06 4.75 -26.81
CA ILE A 210 -34.60 3.42 -26.39
C ILE A 210 -33.66 3.55 -25.20
N ASP A 211 -33.97 2.83 -24.14
CA ASP A 211 -33.10 2.67 -22.98
C ASP A 211 -31.87 1.81 -23.37
N PRO A 212 -30.63 2.36 -23.30
CA PRO A 212 -29.43 1.61 -23.66
C PRO A 212 -29.26 0.30 -22.89
N SER A 213 -29.73 0.21 -21.64
CA SER A 213 -29.62 -1.00 -20.82
C SER A 213 -30.43 -2.19 -21.37
N LYS A 214 -31.41 -1.95 -22.25
CA LYS A 214 -32.21 -2.99 -22.92
C LYS A 214 -31.52 -3.56 -24.15
N VAL A 215 -30.57 -2.84 -24.72
CA VAL A 215 -29.84 -3.21 -25.96
C VAL A 215 -28.44 -3.72 -25.63
N ILE A 216 -27.77 -3.06 -24.68
CA ILE A 216 -26.42 -3.38 -24.24
C ILE A 216 -26.55 -4.35 -23.06
N LYS A 217 -26.23 -5.62 -23.28
CA LYS A 217 -26.06 -6.58 -22.18
C LYS A 217 -24.91 -6.09 -21.30
N MET A 218 -25.23 -5.70 -20.08
CA MET A 218 -24.24 -5.27 -19.10
C MET A 218 -23.73 -6.50 -18.33
N PRO A 219 -22.42 -6.79 -18.33
CA PRO A 219 -21.87 -7.84 -17.50
C PRO A 219 -22.03 -7.47 -16.02
N GLN A 220 -22.20 -8.48 -15.18
CA GLN A 220 -22.24 -8.32 -13.74
C GLN A 220 -20.82 -8.15 -13.18
N ALA A 221 -20.69 -7.42 -12.09
CA ALA A 221 -19.48 -7.34 -11.28
C ALA A 221 -19.83 -7.37 -9.79
N ASP A 222 -18.97 -8.00 -9.01
CA ASP A 222 -18.98 -7.89 -7.56
C ASP A 222 -18.27 -6.59 -7.18
N VAL A 223 -18.95 -5.74 -6.41
CA VAL A 223 -18.37 -4.52 -5.84
C VAL A 223 -18.18 -4.73 -4.35
N TYR A 224 -16.97 -4.49 -3.88
CA TYR A 224 -16.59 -4.47 -2.48
C TYR A 224 -16.19 -3.07 -2.07
N ILE A 225 -16.79 -2.56 -1.01
CA ILE A 225 -16.45 -1.29 -0.38
C ILE A 225 -15.89 -1.59 1.01
N ALA A 226 -14.78 -0.95 1.37
CA ALA A 226 -14.25 -0.93 2.72
C ALA A 226 -13.89 0.50 3.14
N ILE A 227 -14.31 0.88 4.34
CA ILE A 227 -13.98 2.15 4.99
C ILE A 227 -13.26 1.80 6.30
N TYR A 228 -11.96 2.05 6.33
CA TYR A 228 -11.11 1.68 7.45
C TYR A 228 -11.24 2.68 8.61
N GLY A 229 -11.26 2.19 9.84
CA GLY A 229 -11.33 3.02 11.05
C GLY A 229 -12.71 3.60 11.36
N GLN A 230 -13.75 3.29 10.57
CA GLN A 230 -15.11 3.79 10.81
C GLN A 230 -16.06 2.71 11.31
N LYS A 231 -16.97 3.11 12.20
CA LYS A 231 -18.02 2.25 12.77
C LYS A 231 -19.34 2.36 12.02
N GLU A 232 -19.60 3.52 11.42
CA GLU A 232 -20.84 3.90 10.73
C GLU A 232 -20.48 4.75 9.50
N LEU A 233 -21.35 4.77 8.50
CA LEU A 233 -21.12 5.52 7.27
C LEU A 233 -21.45 7.00 7.51
N SER A 234 -20.43 7.86 7.52
CA SER A 234 -20.66 9.31 7.60
C SER A 234 -21.23 9.88 6.30
N GLU A 235 -21.91 11.02 6.38
CA GLU A 235 -22.45 11.72 5.20
C GLU A 235 -21.35 12.15 4.22
N GLU A 236 -20.20 12.55 4.73
CA GLU A 236 -19.01 12.86 3.94
C GLU A 236 -18.55 11.64 3.12
N LYS A 237 -18.35 10.49 3.76
CA LYS A 237 -17.92 9.27 3.06
C LYS A 237 -19.01 8.73 2.12
N ARG A 238 -20.29 8.93 2.47
CA ARG A 238 -21.41 8.63 1.58
C ARG A 238 -21.35 9.48 0.31
N ALA A 239 -21.10 10.78 0.42
CA ALA A 239 -20.99 11.69 -0.72
C ALA A 239 -19.83 11.29 -1.64
N GLU A 240 -18.66 11.00 -1.07
CA GLU A 240 -17.46 10.53 -1.80
C GLU A 240 -17.74 9.26 -2.62
N ILE A 241 -18.37 8.25 -2.00
CA ILE A 241 -18.75 7.01 -2.70
C ILE A 241 -19.80 7.30 -3.78
N LYS A 242 -20.75 8.18 -3.52
CA LYS A 242 -21.80 8.56 -4.47
C LYS A 242 -21.22 9.23 -5.72
N GLU A 243 -20.24 10.10 -5.56
CA GLU A 243 -19.58 10.80 -6.65
C GLU A 243 -18.82 9.82 -7.55
N LEU A 244 -18.03 8.93 -6.95
CA LEU A 244 -17.38 7.84 -7.68
C LEU A 244 -18.40 6.99 -8.44
N PHE A 245 -19.48 6.58 -7.77
CA PHE A 245 -20.51 5.75 -8.40
C PHE A 245 -21.25 6.47 -9.53
N SER A 246 -21.37 7.79 -9.46
CA SER A 246 -21.93 8.60 -10.56
C SER A 246 -21.05 8.53 -11.80
N VAL A 247 -19.74 8.67 -11.65
CA VAL A 247 -18.77 8.54 -12.75
C VAL A 247 -18.74 7.12 -13.33
N LEU A 248 -18.94 6.12 -12.47
CA LEU A 248 -18.98 4.70 -12.85
C LEU A 248 -20.36 4.25 -13.37
N GLY A 249 -21.37 5.12 -13.40
CA GLY A 249 -22.71 4.80 -13.91
C GLY A 249 -23.55 3.89 -13.02
N ILE A 250 -23.25 3.81 -11.72
CA ILE A 250 -23.91 2.95 -10.73
C ILE A 250 -24.43 3.70 -9.50
N SER A 251 -24.66 5.01 -9.61
CA SER A 251 -25.08 5.88 -8.49
C SER A 251 -26.37 5.44 -7.78
N CYS A 252 -27.32 4.86 -8.53
CA CYS A 252 -28.60 4.40 -8.01
C CYS A 252 -28.49 3.22 -7.03
N VAL A 253 -27.36 2.51 -7.00
CA VAL A 253 -27.22 1.32 -6.15
C VAL A 253 -26.99 1.72 -4.69
N LEU A 254 -26.37 2.88 -4.43
CA LEU A 254 -25.90 3.27 -3.11
C LEU A 254 -27.00 3.35 -2.03
N GLU A 255 -28.22 3.72 -2.43
CA GLU A 255 -29.35 3.87 -1.49
C GLU A 255 -29.76 2.53 -0.84
N ASN A 256 -29.51 1.41 -1.52
CA ASN A 256 -29.92 0.08 -1.08
C ASN A 256 -28.77 -0.75 -0.49
N ILE A 257 -27.57 -0.15 -0.36
CA ILE A 257 -26.40 -0.86 0.15
C ILE A 257 -26.47 -0.94 1.68
N LYS A 258 -26.45 -2.17 2.20
CA LYS A 258 -26.25 -2.42 3.62
C LYS A 258 -24.76 -2.50 3.94
N PHE A 259 -24.30 -1.61 4.81
CA PHE A 259 -22.96 -1.66 5.36
C PHE A 259 -22.92 -2.53 6.62
N GLU A 260 -21.89 -3.35 6.72
CA GLU A 260 -21.60 -4.24 7.84
C GLU A 260 -20.32 -3.82 8.52
N LYS A 261 -20.39 -3.66 9.83
CA LYS A 261 -19.22 -3.44 10.68
C LYS A 261 -18.49 -4.76 10.90
N ARG A 262 -17.18 -4.77 10.64
CA ARG A 262 -16.29 -5.90 10.88
C ARG A 262 -15.10 -5.46 11.72
N VAL A 263 -14.56 -6.37 12.51
CA VAL A 263 -13.29 -6.18 13.21
C VAL A 263 -12.25 -7.04 12.49
N THR A 264 -11.11 -6.46 12.16
CA THR A 264 -10.03 -7.13 11.46
C THR A 264 -8.76 -7.08 12.31
N SER A 265 -7.91 -8.10 12.19
CA SER A 265 -6.61 -8.18 12.86
C SER A 265 -5.55 -7.33 12.15
N MET A 266 -5.88 -6.07 11.89
CA MET A 266 -4.99 -5.06 11.32
C MET A 266 -4.69 -4.01 12.39
N PRO A 267 -3.43 -3.56 12.50
CA PRO A 267 -3.04 -2.61 13.53
C PRO A 267 -3.70 -1.24 13.31
N GLU A 268 -4.19 -0.67 14.41
CA GLU A 268 -4.66 0.71 14.52
C GLU A 268 -3.53 1.56 15.12
N GLY A 269 -3.20 2.69 14.48
CA GLY A 269 -2.19 3.62 14.96
C GLY A 269 -2.66 4.47 16.15
N VAL A 270 -1.72 5.03 16.89
CA VAL A 270 -1.99 6.09 17.90
C VAL A 270 -2.44 7.40 17.27
N VAL A 271 -2.15 7.59 15.98
CA VAL A 271 -2.71 8.64 15.11
C VAL A 271 -3.37 7.97 13.89
N ASP A 272 -4.29 8.67 13.25
CA ASP A 272 -4.97 8.15 12.05
C ASP A 272 -3.99 8.13 10.86
N PRO A 273 -3.62 6.95 10.34
CA PRO A 273 -2.63 6.86 9.28
C PRO A 273 -3.15 7.35 7.93
N TYR A 274 -4.47 7.55 7.75
CA TYR A 274 -5.05 8.04 6.50
C TYR A 274 -5.02 9.57 6.37
N THR A 275 -4.90 10.27 7.49
CA THR A 275 -4.80 11.74 7.55
C THR A 275 -3.39 12.21 7.93
N PHE A 276 -2.54 11.33 8.46
CA PHE A 276 -1.15 11.63 8.76
C PHE A 276 -0.32 11.92 7.50
N ASN A 277 0.38 13.07 7.48
CA ASN A 277 1.19 13.50 6.35
C ASN A 277 2.60 12.89 6.42
N PHE A 278 2.74 11.65 5.94
CA PHE A 278 4.03 10.95 5.86
C PHE A 278 5.09 11.70 5.04
N LYS A 279 4.68 12.48 4.02
CA LYS A 279 5.60 13.25 3.18
C LYS A 279 6.29 14.34 3.99
N GLU A 280 5.48 15.13 4.70
CA GLU A 280 5.99 16.22 5.52
C GLU A 280 6.77 15.72 6.73
N ALA A 281 6.27 14.66 7.40
CA ALA A 281 7.01 14.03 8.49
C ALA A 281 8.41 13.59 8.03
N LEU A 282 8.50 12.95 6.86
CA LEU A 282 9.77 12.50 6.31
C LEU A 282 10.70 13.66 5.93
N ARG A 283 10.16 14.73 5.34
CA ARG A 283 10.91 15.95 5.07
C ARG A 283 11.55 16.51 6.34
N VAL A 284 10.72 16.76 7.37
CA VAL A 284 11.16 17.33 8.65
C VAL A 284 12.27 16.49 9.28
N GLU A 285 12.15 15.16 9.30
CA GLU A 285 13.19 14.32 9.89
C GLU A 285 14.50 14.32 9.06
N ILE A 286 14.42 14.27 7.74
CA ILE A 286 15.61 14.26 6.89
C ILE A 286 16.34 15.61 6.97
N GLU A 287 15.59 16.72 6.94
CA GLU A 287 16.14 18.07 7.10
C GLU A 287 16.80 18.23 8.47
N TRP A 288 16.14 17.80 9.55
CA TRP A 288 16.74 17.85 10.88
C TRP A 288 18.03 17.03 10.98
N LEU A 289 18.07 15.82 10.39
CA LEU A 289 19.28 15.00 10.34
C LEU A 289 20.39 15.67 9.53
N LYS A 290 20.04 16.37 8.44
CA LYS A 290 20.99 17.14 7.62
C LYS A 290 21.55 18.34 8.37
N GLU A 291 20.70 19.14 8.99
CA GLU A 291 21.07 20.35 9.75
C GLU A 291 22.00 20.03 10.93
N ASN A 292 21.82 18.88 11.56
CA ASN A 292 22.66 18.41 12.66
C ASN A 292 23.91 17.63 12.21
N GLY A 293 24.21 17.59 10.90
CA GLY A 293 25.38 16.93 10.35
C GLY A 293 25.38 15.40 10.48
N ILE A 294 24.21 14.81 10.77
CA ILE A 294 24.04 13.36 10.91
C ILE A 294 23.92 12.69 9.54
N LEU A 295 23.30 13.37 8.56
CA LEU A 295 23.09 12.87 7.21
C LEU A 295 23.52 13.89 6.15
N GLY A 296 24.49 13.54 5.33
CA GLY A 296 24.91 14.32 4.16
C GLY A 296 24.05 13.96 2.95
N ILE A 297 23.10 14.84 2.60
CA ILE A 297 22.18 14.66 1.47
C ILE A 297 21.86 16.02 0.81
N SER A 298 21.61 16.00 -0.51
CA SER A 298 21.25 17.19 -1.28
C SER A 298 19.76 17.54 -1.12
N ASP A 299 19.39 18.81 -1.28
CA ASP A 299 17.97 19.23 -1.21
C ASP A 299 17.15 18.61 -2.34
N GLU A 300 17.77 18.42 -3.52
CA GLU A 300 17.16 17.74 -4.66
C GLU A 300 16.80 16.29 -4.33
N ASP A 301 17.68 15.57 -3.61
CA ASP A 301 17.41 14.20 -3.18
C ASP A 301 16.29 14.13 -2.14
N ILE A 302 16.23 15.10 -1.21
CA ILE A 302 15.13 15.19 -0.23
C ILE A 302 13.80 15.32 -0.96
N GLU A 303 13.70 16.24 -1.91
CA GLU A 303 12.45 16.47 -2.65
C GLU A 303 12.03 15.26 -3.49
N GLU A 304 12.96 14.56 -4.13
CA GLU A 304 12.65 13.34 -4.89
C GLU A 304 12.22 12.18 -3.97
N ILE A 305 12.79 12.04 -2.78
CA ILE A 305 12.35 11.06 -1.76
C ILE A 305 10.93 11.39 -1.28
N VAL A 306 10.68 12.65 -0.90
CA VAL A 306 9.39 13.09 -0.35
C VAL A 306 8.27 12.96 -1.39
N LYS A 307 8.58 13.17 -2.67
CA LYS A 307 7.62 13.00 -3.77
C LYS A 307 7.02 11.60 -3.83
N VAL A 308 7.84 10.56 -3.58
CA VAL A 308 7.42 9.15 -3.61
C VAL A 308 7.01 8.59 -2.25
N ALA A 309 7.20 9.36 -1.17
CA ALA A 309 6.82 8.96 0.18
C ALA A 309 5.30 8.81 0.34
N GLU A 310 4.87 7.63 0.75
CA GLU A 310 3.47 7.32 1.03
C GLU A 310 3.38 6.30 2.18
N ARG A 311 2.23 6.26 2.84
CA ARG A 311 1.88 5.21 3.80
C ARG A 311 2.09 3.83 3.18
N GLY A 312 2.76 2.93 3.90
CA GLY A 312 2.99 1.56 3.44
C GLY A 312 4.25 1.36 2.59
N LYS A 313 4.99 2.44 2.27
CA LYS A 313 6.30 2.36 1.61
C LYS A 313 7.39 2.04 2.62
N ALA A 314 7.24 0.91 3.30
CA ALA A 314 8.12 0.47 4.36
C ALA A 314 8.37 -1.04 4.31
N GLY A 315 9.43 -1.51 4.95
CA GLY A 315 9.79 -2.92 4.98
C GLY A 315 10.47 -3.42 3.70
N TYR A 316 10.83 -4.70 3.70
CA TYR A 316 11.74 -5.29 2.71
C TYR A 316 11.32 -5.14 1.25
N ASN A 317 10.02 -5.12 0.98
CA ASN A 317 9.50 -5.13 -0.39
C ASN A 317 9.03 -3.75 -0.87
N SER A 318 8.95 -2.74 0.00
CA SER A 318 8.29 -1.47 -0.33
C SER A 318 9.03 -0.21 0.12
N HIS A 319 10.12 -0.31 0.90
CA HIS A 319 10.91 0.86 1.27
C HIS A 319 11.44 1.60 0.04
N ILE A 320 11.65 2.90 0.20
CA ILE A 320 12.16 3.79 -0.83
C ILE A 320 13.68 3.67 -0.85
N GLY A 321 14.28 3.61 -2.03
CA GLY A 321 15.72 3.62 -2.21
C GLY A 321 16.12 4.11 -3.58
N TRP A 322 17.41 4.34 -3.76
CA TRP A 322 18.02 4.69 -5.04
C TRP A 322 18.20 3.42 -5.88
N TYR A 323 17.31 3.22 -6.85
CA TYR A 323 17.24 1.99 -7.63
C TYR A 323 17.21 2.24 -9.13
N GLU A 324 17.69 1.26 -9.89
CA GLU A 324 17.53 1.25 -11.34
C GLU A 324 16.05 1.01 -11.68
N THR A 325 15.47 1.94 -12.45
CA THR A 325 14.11 1.84 -13.00
C THR A 325 14.09 0.87 -14.17
N LYS A 326 12.89 0.46 -14.59
CA LYS A 326 12.71 -0.44 -15.74
C LYS A 326 13.27 0.11 -17.06
N ASP A 327 13.40 1.44 -17.15
CA ASP A 327 13.95 2.13 -18.31
C ASP A 327 15.49 2.33 -18.23
N GLY A 328 16.15 1.76 -17.21
CA GLY A 328 17.61 1.79 -17.05
C GLY A 328 18.18 3.07 -16.43
N LYS A 329 17.33 3.96 -15.91
CA LYS A 329 17.74 5.17 -15.18
C LYS A 329 17.78 4.87 -13.68
N TYR A 330 18.48 5.67 -12.88
CA TYR A 330 18.37 5.58 -11.42
C TYR A 330 17.47 6.69 -10.87
N ALA A 331 16.65 6.34 -9.88
CA ALA A 331 15.76 7.28 -9.19
C ALA A 331 15.46 6.80 -7.76
N TRP A 332 14.97 7.70 -6.91
CA TRP A 332 14.36 7.34 -5.63
C TRP A 332 12.97 6.76 -5.89
N ILE A 333 12.85 5.44 -5.73
CA ILE A 333 11.60 4.71 -5.98
C ILE A 333 11.38 3.64 -4.92
N PRO A 334 10.13 3.19 -4.72
CA PRO A 334 9.86 1.99 -3.92
C PRO A 334 10.55 0.76 -4.51
N TYR A 335 11.08 -0.12 -3.65
CA TYR A 335 11.84 -1.30 -4.09
C TYR A 335 11.09 -2.17 -5.12
N TYR A 336 9.78 -2.40 -4.95
CA TYR A 336 8.98 -3.22 -5.88
C TYR A 336 8.88 -2.63 -7.31
N GLU A 337 9.21 -1.35 -7.51
CA GLU A 337 9.22 -0.70 -8.83
C GLU A 337 10.56 -0.83 -9.54
N SER A 338 11.61 -1.24 -8.82
CA SER A 338 12.94 -1.42 -9.39
C SER A 338 12.98 -2.54 -10.43
N LYS A 339 13.95 -2.44 -11.35
CA LYS A 339 14.14 -3.36 -12.47
C LYS A 339 14.26 -4.82 -12.03
N ASP A 340 15.03 -5.08 -10.97
CA ASP A 340 15.38 -6.42 -10.48
C ASP A 340 14.83 -6.70 -9.08
N ALA A 341 13.65 -6.16 -8.76
CA ALA A 341 13.00 -6.38 -7.47
C ALA A 341 12.79 -7.87 -7.18
N LYS A 342 13.46 -8.39 -6.15
CA LYS A 342 13.29 -9.77 -5.70
C LYS A 342 12.31 -9.78 -4.55
N LEU A 343 11.19 -10.48 -4.75
CA LEU A 343 10.21 -10.68 -3.70
C LEU A 343 10.81 -11.50 -2.56
N LEU A 344 11.16 -10.86 -1.46
CA LEU A 344 11.52 -11.56 -0.23
C LEU A 344 10.23 -12.11 0.38
N LYS A 345 10.26 -13.34 0.90
CA LYS A 345 9.10 -14.00 1.53
C LYS A 345 9.39 -14.29 2.99
N CYS A 346 8.69 -13.61 3.89
CA CYS A 346 8.76 -13.84 5.34
C CYS A 346 7.56 -13.23 6.07
N THR A 347 7.44 -13.51 7.37
CA THR A 347 6.60 -12.73 8.27
C THR A 347 7.54 -12.11 9.29
N ALA A 348 7.56 -10.79 9.38
CA ALA A 348 8.38 -10.09 10.37
C ALA A 348 7.53 -9.81 11.61
N GLU A 349 8.08 -10.08 12.79
CA GLU A 349 7.43 -9.70 14.04
C GLU A 349 7.51 -8.18 14.22
N PRO A 350 6.40 -7.53 14.61
CA PRO A 350 6.40 -6.12 14.97
C PRO A 350 7.39 -5.84 16.09
N LEU A 351 8.17 -4.77 15.97
CA LEU A 351 9.03 -4.32 17.06
C LEU A 351 8.16 -3.75 18.18
N ALA A 352 8.27 -4.31 19.38
CA ALA A 352 7.67 -3.72 20.57
C ALA A 352 8.67 -2.73 21.19
N TYR A 353 8.27 -1.47 21.33
CA TYR A 353 9.08 -0.42 21.95
C TYR A 353 8.17 0.58 22.69
N ARG A 354 8.78 1.37 23.59
CA ARG A 354 8.12 2.51 24.23
C ARG A 354 8.89 3.78 23.89
N LEU A 355 8.20 4.75 23.30
CA LEU A 355 8.84 6.00 22.91
C LEU A 355 9.45 6.72 24.13
N PRO A 356 10.72 7.18 24.04
CA PRO A 356 11.33 7.99 25.09
C PRO A 356 10.50 9.26 25.33
N LYS A 357 10.64 9.90 26.49
CA LYS A 357 9.94 11.16 26.78
C LYS A 357 10.76 12.35 26.26
N GLY A 358 10.10 13.36 25.69
CA GLY A 358 10.76 14.57 25.21
C GLY A 358 11.39 14.44 23.82
N THR A 359 11.94 15.55 23.33
CA THR A 359 12.62 15.67 22.03
C THR A 359 14.09 15.30 22.16
N VAL A 360 14.70 14.89 21.04
CA VAL A 360 16.13 14.55 20.99
C VAL A 360 16.97 15.76 21.38
N LYS A 361 17.96 15.55 22.25
CA LYS A 361 18.96 16.58 22.57
C LYS A 361 20.35 16.01 22.31
N ILE A 362 20.96 16.50 21.24
CA ILE A 362 22.35 16.21 20.93
C ILE A 362 23.21 17.06 21.86
N ALA A 363 24.20 16.47 22.51
CA ALA A 363 25.18 17.22 23.27
C ALA A 363 25.95 18.14 22.30
N SER A 364 25.66 19.44 22.33
CA SER A 364 26.46 20.41 21.60
C SER A 364 27.91 20.25 22.05
N SER A 365 28.84 20.08 21.11
CA SER A 365 30.26 20.17 21.39
C SER A 365 30.54 21.54 21.99
N THR A 366 30.63 21.62 23.31
CA THR A 366 31.10 22.81 24.00
C THR A 366 32.49 23.10 23.47
N THR A 367 32.62 24.14 22.65
CA THR A 367 33.89 24.80 22.38
C THR A 367 34.44 25.19 23.74
N THR A 368 35.29 24.34 24.29
CA THR A 368 35.97 24.60 25.56
C THR A 368 37.05 25.60 25.22
N THR A 369 36.71 26.88 25.28
CA THR A 369 37.69 27.95 25.39
C THR A 369 38.44 27.69 26.68
N SER A 370 39.63 27.12 26.56
CA SER A 370 40.52 26.84 27.68
C SER A 370 41.01 28.16 28.25
N GLU A 371 40.35 28.67 29.29
CA GLU A 371 40.97 29.65 30.16
C GLU A 371 41.80 28.93 31.22
N TYR A 372 43.11 29.00 31.01
CA TYR A 372 44.17 28.63 31.91
C TYR A 372 44.22 29.61 33.09
N SER A 373 44.26 29.11 34.33
CA SER A 373 44.91 29.78 35.47
C SER A 373 44.94 28.88 36.74
N PRO A 374 45.89 29.09 37.67
CA PRO A 374 46.86 28.05 38.02
C PRO A 374 46.69 27.42 39.42
N LEU A 375 47.45 26.32 39.59
CA LEU A 375 47.64 25.51 40.80
C LEU A 375 47.89 26.29 42.10
N SER A 376 47.46 25.69 43.21
CA SER A 376 48.31 25.52 44.41
C SER A 376 47.88 24.30 45.25
N PRO A 377 48.81 23.70 46.02
CA PRO A 377 48.78 22.29 46.38
C PRO A 377 48.41 22.03 47.85
N THR A 378 47.91 20.83 48.15
CA THR A 378 47.98 20.28 49.51
C THR A 378 48.16 18.76 49.49
N THR A 379 49.33 18.37 49.98
CA THR A 379 49.74 17.05 50.43
C THR A 379 48.82 16.48 51.51
N SER A 380 48.49 15.19 51.41
CA SER A 380 48.26 14.34 52.58
C SER A 380 48.45 12.86 52.23
N SER A 381 49.45 12.27 52.87
CA SER A 381 49.85 10.87 52.87
C SER A 381 48.76 9.89 53.30
N ARG A 382 48.77 8.66 52.75
CA ARG A 382 49.13 7.42 53.48
C ARG A 382 48.95 6.16 52.63
N THR A 383 50.01 5.37 52.61
CA THR A 383 50.15 3.98 52.17
C THR A 383 49.31 3.03 53.03
N ILE A 384 48.89 1.86 52.49
CA ILE A 384 49.15 0.50 53.04
C ILE A 384 48.59 -0.59 52.09
N CYS A 385 49.29 -1.73 52.10
CA CYS A 385 49.32 -2.91 51.23
C CYS A 385 48.15 -3.92 51.33
N GLY A 386 47.82 -4.55 50.18
CA GLY A 386 47.56 -6.00 49.94
C GLY A 386 46.44 -6.76 50.69
N PRO A 387 46.17 -8.05 50.37
CA PRO A 387 46.70 -8.89 49.28
C PRO A 387 45.63 -9.49 48.34
N ALA A 388 46.13 -10.12 47.27
CA ALA A 388 45.41 -10.92 46.29
C ALA A 388 44.73 -12.16 46.89
N PHE A 389 43.58 -12.53 46.34
CA PHE A 389 43.08 -13.91 46.37
C PHE A 389 42.50 -14.28 45.00
N LEU A 390 43.17 -15.23 44.35
CA LEU A 390 42.69 -16.02 43.23
C LEU A 390 41.85 -17.18 43.80
N SER A 391 40.71 -17.48 43.18
CA SER A 391 40.14 -18.82 43.23
C SER A 391 39.52 -19.19 41.87
N LEU A 392 40.10 -20.26 41.32
CA LEU A 392 39.72 -20.98 40.12
C LEU A 392 38.49 -21.88 40.37
N VAL A 393 37.71 -22.07 39.29
CA VAL A 393 37.13 -23.36 38.80
C VAL A 393 36.04 -23.98 39.69
N SER A 394 34.85 -24.28 39.15
CA SER A 394 34.57 -25.60 38.61
C SER A 394 33.35 -25.64 37.68
N ILE A 395 33.58 -26.13 36.48
CA ILE A 395 32.60 -26.73 35.58
C ILE A 395 32.38 -28.17 36.05
N LEU A 396 31.13 -28.65 36.13
CA LEU A 396 30.73 -29.96 35.61
C LEU A 396 29.19 -30.06 35.50
N PRO A 397 28.67 -30.90 34.58
CA PRO A 397 27.29 -30.91 34.11
C PRO A 397 26.52 -32.19 34.52
N LEU A 398 25.34 -32.34 33.90
CA LEU A 398 24.63 -33.57 33.55
C LEU A 398 23.57 -34.15 34.54
N ILE A 399 22.36 -34.23 33.96
CA ILE A 399 21.55 -35.45 33.77
C ILE A 399 20.34 -35.71 34.70
N TRP A 400 19.20 -35.82 33.98
CA TRP A 400 17.99 -36.63 34.20
C TRP A 400 17.00 -36.25 35.31
N ARG A 401 15.71 -36.60 35.26
CA ARG A 401 14.66 -36.86 34.24
C ARG A 401 13.47 -37.37 35.09
N ARG A 402 12.24 -36.99 34.70
CA ARG A 402 10.92 -37.52 35.11
C ARG A 402 10.47 -37.25 36.54
N VAL A 403 9.23 -36.75 36.68
CA VAL A 403 8.10 -37.49 37.28
C VAL A 403 6.78 -36.96 36.67
N HIS A 404 5.97 -37.92 36.20
CA HIS A 404 4.55 -37.95 35.83
C HIS A 404 3.95 -37.02 34.77
#